data_AF-A0A2D8NMW9-F1
#
_entry.id   AF-A0A2D8NMW9-F1
#
_cell.length_a   1.000
_cell.length_b   1.000
_cell.length_c   1.000
_cell.angle_alpha   90.00
_cell.angle_beta   90.00
_cell.angle_gamma   90.00
#
_symmetry.space_group_name_H-M   'P 1'
#
loop_
_entity.id
_entity.type
_entity.pdbx_description
1 polymer ?
#
loop_
_entity_poly.entity_id
_entity_poly.type
_entity_poly.pdbx_seq_one_letter_code
_entity_poly.pdbx_strand_id
1 'polypeptide(L)' 'MESLPNPAPPTGVDTSSREADPVSDGMDLVSRLEVIEAQPLSVRADAYGSIHDEFSARLDADVTGRASRS' A
#
# COMPACT_ATOMS: atom_id res chain seq x y z
N MET A 1 3.03 -7.43 53.65
CA MET A 1 2.31 -7.15 52.39
C MET A 1 3.35 -6.81 51.35
N GLU A 2 3.86 -7.80 50.63
CA GLU A 2 4.85 -7.60 49.58
C GLU A 2 4.10 -7.35 48.26
N SER A 3 4.27 -6.16 47.70
CA SER A 3 3.66 -5.79 46.41
C SER A 3 4.62 -6.21 45.30
N LEU A 4 4.25 -7.25 44.54
CA LEU A 4 5.01 -7.70 43.37
C LEU A 4 4.86 -6.67 42.24
N PRO A 5 5.94 -6.31 41.52
CA PRO A 5 5.83 -5.42 40.36
C PRO A 5 5.08 -6.13 39.23
N ASN A 6 4.05 -5.47 38.71
CA ASN A 6 3.30 -5.91 37.54
C ASN A 6 4.25 -5.97 36.32
N PRO A 7 4.39 -7.11 35.62
CA PRO A 7 5.16 -7.13 34.38
C PRO A 7 4.46 -6.26 33.34
N ALA A 8 5.21 -5.36 32.70
CA ALA A 8 4.73 -4.61 31.56
C ALA A 8 4.18 -5.58 30.49
N PRO A 9 3.08 -5.24 29.79
CA PRO A 9 2.62 -6.05 28.67
C PRO A 9 3.76 -6.15 27.65
N PRO A 10 3.92 -7.30 26.96
CA PRO A 10 4.90 -7.41 25.89
C PRO A 10 4.56 -6.37 24.82
N THR A 11 5.38 -5.32 24.72
CA THR A 11 5.46 -4.45 23.55
C THR A 11 6.13 -5.26 22.43
N GLY A 12 5.40 -6.23 21.93
CA GLY A 12 5.74 -7.07 20.80
C GLY A 12 4.68 -6.93 19.72
N VAL A 13 4.31 -5.69 19.40
CA VAL A 13 3.65 -5.38 18.14
C VAL A 13 4.73 -5.27 17.08
N ASP A 14 5.27 -6.43 16.68
CA ASP A 14 5.94 -6.58 15.40
C ASP A 14 4.87 -6.84 14.33
N THR A 15 3.94 -5.90 14.17
CA THR A 15 3.06 -5.86 12.98
C THR A 15 3.66 -4.91 11.93
N SER A 16 4.98 -4.71 11.96
CA SER A 16 5.69 -3.96 10.92
C SER A 16 5.69 -4.71 9.56
N SER A 17 5.24 -5.97 9.55
CA SER A 17 4.99 -6.73 8.32
C SER A 17 3.66 -6.34 7.67
N ARG A 18 3.65 -5.17 7.02
CA ARG A 18 3.03 -4.96 5.70
C ARG A 18 1.53 -5.21 5.59
N GLU A 19 0.73 -4.53 6.40
CA GLU A 19 -0.53 -4.01 5.87
C GLU A 19 -0.20 -2.63 5.29
N ALA A 20 -0.02 -2.56 3.98
CA ALA A 20 -0.06 -1.27 3.29
C ALA A 20 -1.42 -0.67 3.62
N ASP A 21 -1.42 0.42 4.38
CA ASP A 21 -2.65 1.08 4.81
C ASP A 21 -3.38 1.52 3.53
N PRO A 22 -4.55 0.94 3.19
CA PRO A 22 -5.18 1.17 1.88
C PRO A 22 -5.55 2.65 1.67
N VAL A 23 -5.64 3.40 2.77
CA VAL A 23 -5.87 4.85 2.77
C VAL A 23 -4.63 5.62 2.30
N SER A 24 -3.42 5.14 2.62
CA SER A 24 -2.16 5.75 2.17
C SER A 24 -1.93 5.53 0.67
N ASP A 25 -2.17 4.31 0.18
CA ASP A 25 -2.06 4.00 -1.25
C ASP A 25 -3.06 4.82 -2.10
N GLY A 26 -4.25 5.08 -1.55
CA GLY A 26 -5.27 5.92 -2.21
C GLY A 26 -4.86 7.40 -2.31
N MET A 27 -4.23 7.96 -1.28
CA MET A 27 -3.71 9.33 -1.31
C MET A 27 -2.58 9.48 -2.34
N ASP A 28 -1.68 8.50 -2.42
CA ASP A 28 -0.57 8.51 -3.38
C ASP A 28 -1.07 8.49 -4.84
N LEU A 29 -2.13 7.72 -5.12
CA LEU A 29 -2.77 7.70 -6.44
C LEU A 29 -3.35 9.08 -6.80
N VAL A 30 -4.09 9.71 -5.88
CA VAL A 30 -4.70 11.02 -6.13
C VAL A 30 -3.63 12.06 -6.47
N SER A 31 -2.54 12.14 -5.69
CA SER A 31 -1.44 13.06 -5.98
C SER A 31 -0.78 12.77 -7.34
N ARG A 32 -0.68 11.50 -7.75
CA ARG A 32 -0.11 11.13 -9.05
C ARG A 32 -1.03 11.53 -10.22
N LEU A 33 -2.35 11.40 -10.05
CA LEU A 33 -3.34 11.84 -11.04
C LEU A 33 -3.31 13.36 -11.22
N GLU A 34 -3.19 14.14 -10.14
CA GLU A 34 -3.06 15.60 -10.21
C GLU A 34 -1.87 16.03 -11.08
N VAL A 35 -0.73 15.34 -10.97
CA VAL A 35 0.45 15.61 -11.81
C VAL A 35 0.20 15.30 -13.28
N ILE A 36 -0.54 14.22 -13.59
CA ILE A 36 -0.89 13.86 -14.98
C ILE A 36 -1.87 14.86 -15.57
N GLU A 37 -2.87 15.29 -14.80
CA GLU A 37 -3.87 16.26 -15.26
C GLU A 37 -3.28 17.65 -15.52
N ALA A 38 -2.18 18.00 -14.87
CA ALA A 38 -1.41 19.20 -15.17
C ALA A 38 -0.65 19.12 -16.52
N GLN A 39 -0.47 17.94 -17.11
CA GLN A 39 0.20 17.76 -18.40
C GLN A 39 -0.70 18.10 -19.61
N PRO A 40 -0.11 18.36 -20.79
CA PRO A 40 -0.87 18.50 -22.04
C PRO A 40 -1.72 17.27 -22.34
N LEU A 41 -2.92 17.49 -22.90
CA LEU A 41 -3.88 16.41 -23.16
C LEU A 41 -3.28 15.28 -24.02
N SER A 42 -2.41 15.63 -24.98
CA SER A 42 -1.77 14.67 -25.89
C SER A 42 -0.91 13.61 -25.21
N VAL A 43 -0.46 13.84 -23.97
CA VAL A 43 0.42 12.89 -23.24
C VAL A 43 -0.29 12.17 -22.09
N ARG A 44 -1.51 12.58 -21.73
CA ARG A 44 -2.22 11.99 -20.57
C ARG A 44 -2.60 10.54 -20.78
N ALA A 45 -2.97 10.16 -21.99
CA ALA A 45 -3.40 8.80 -22.30
C ALA A 45 -2.29 7.78 -21.99
N ASP A 46 -1.06 8.05 -22.42
CA ASP A 46 0.10 7.17 -22.18
C ASP A 46 0.44 7.11 -20.69
N ALA A 47 0.33 8.24 -19.98
CA ALA A 47 0.56 8.31 -18.54
C ALA A 47 -0.48 7.51 -17.74
N TYR A 48 -1.76 7.59 -18.11
CA TYR A 48 -2.81 6.76 -17.51
C TYR A 48 -2.63 5.28 -17.82
N GLY A 49 -2.21 4.94 -19.05
CA GLY A 49 -1.86 3.56 -19.41
C GLY A 49 -0.76 3.00 -18.50
N SER A 50 0.29 3.80 -18.25
CA SER A 50 1.39 3.39 -17.38
C SER A 50 0.95 3.13 -15.93
N ILE A 51 0.06 3.97 -15.38
CA ILE A 51 -0.52 3.75 -14.04
C ILE A 51 -1.38 2.48 -14.02
N HIS A 52 -2.19 2.28 -15.07
CA HIS A 52 -3.02 1.08 -15.18
C HIS A 52 -2.17 -0.18 -15.18
N ASP A 53 -1.11 -0.22 -15.99
CA ASP A 53 -0.21 -1.38 -16.10
C ASP A 53 0.49 -1.68 -14.77
N GLU A 54 0.91 -0.65 -14.03
CA GLU A 54 1.48 -0.79 -12.69
C GLU A 54 0.50 -1.46 -11.71
N PHE A 55 -0.75 -1.02 -11.69
CA PHE A 55 -1.76 -1.60 -10.80
C PHE A 55 -2.19 -3.01 -11.21
N SER A 56 -2.33 -3.29 -12.51
CA SER A 56 -2.57 -4.65 -13.00
C SER A 56 -1.46 -5.59 -12.54
N ALA A 57 -0.19 -5.20 -12.71
CA ALA A 57 0.94 -6.01 -12.26
C ALA A 57 0.95 -6.24 -10.74
N ARG A 58 0.59 -5.23 -9.93
CA ARG A 58 0.49 -5.38 -8.47
C ARG A 58 -0.62 -6.35 -8.08
N LEU A 59 -1.80 -6.24 -8.70
CA LEU A 59 -2.91 -7.15 -8.45
C LEU A 59 -2.58 -8.59 -8.83
N ASP A 60 -1.95 -8.79 -9.99
CA ASP A 60 -1.51 -10.12 -10.44
C ASP A 60 -0.48 -10.73 -9.50
N ALA A 61 0.46 -9.93 -8.99
CA ALA A 61 1.45 -10.36 -8.01
C ALA A 61 0.81 -10.75 -6.67
N ASP A 62 -0.18 -9.98 -6.21
CA ASP A 62 -0.89 -10.27 -4.96
C ASP A 62 -1.74 -11.53 -5.07
N VAL A 63 -2.45 -11.73 -6.20
CA VAL A 63 -3.21 -12.95 -6.50
C VAL A 63 -2.29 -14.17 -6.56
N THR A 64 -1.17 -14.07 -7.27
CA THR A 64 -0.18 -15.15 -7.41
C THR A 64 0.47 -15.48 -6.06
N GLY A 65 0.83 -14.45 -5.28
CA GLY A 65 1.37 -14.59 -3.94
C GLY A 65 0.37 -15.23 -2.97
N ARG A 66 -0.93 -14.93 -3.10
CA ARG A 66 -2.00 -15.55 -2.30
C ARG A 66 -2.20 -17.02 -2.67
N ALA A 67 -2.17 -17.36 -3.95
CA ALA A 67 -2.28 -18.74 -4.42
C ALA A 67 -1.10 -19.61 -3.92
N SER A 68 0.10 -19.03 -3.83
CA SER A 68 1.30 -19.73 -3.35
C SER A 68 1.32 -20.01 -1.84
N ARG A 69 0.38 -19.41 -1.08
CA ARG A 69 0.23 -19.56 0.38
C ARG A 69 -0.93 -20.48 0.79
N SER A 70 -1.70 -20.97 -0.18
CA SER A 70 -2.81 -21.92 0.02
C SER A 70 -2.37 -23.35 -0.26
#